data_AF-A0A8J7MIW1-F1
#
_entry.id   AF-A0A8J7MIW1-F1
#
_cell.length_a   1.000
_cell.length_b   1.000
_cell.length_c   1.000
_cell.angle_alpha   90.00
_cell.angle_beta   90.00
_cell.angle_gamma   90.00
#
_symmetry.space_group_name_H-M   'P 1'
#
loop_
_entity.id
_entity.type
_entity.pdbx_description
1 polymer ?
#
loop_
_entity_poly.entity_id
_entity_poly.type
_entity_poly.pdbx_seq_one_letter_code
_entity_poly.pdbx_strand_id
1 'polypeptide(L)'
;KYKERFCNLEKFVKELKERYSRWYNKTHGRRGALWMGRYKSVLVESTNKAEEYETGEDFTALHAISAYIDLNPVRACIVSDPKDYRWCGYAAALAGSKRCRYGLCEVMRVAQTSWKKNAHRYRLWLIGDAAVTDENAKSQLENERAREGKISPAELLRHKIKYFTDGVAIGGKAFINNQFRTHRKKFGKKRKQGAKPITSAGQPAESPSKLYSLRGFHGSS
;
A
#
# COMPACT_ATOMS: atom_id res chain seq x y z
N LYS A 1 17.92 0.97 -29.50
CA LYS A 1 17.55 -0.42 -29.10
C LYS A 1 17.24 -0.62 -27.61
N TYR A 2 18.16 -0.45 -26.63
CA TYR A 2 17.81 -0.68 -25.20
C TYR A 2 16.97 0.43 -24.56
N LYS A 3 17.21 1.70 -24.92
CA LYS A 3 16.52 2.86 -24.33
C LYS A 3 15.00 2.91 -24.63
N GLU A 4 14.59 2.47 -25.82
CA GLU A 4 13.18 2.37 -26.24
C GLU A 4 12.32 1.43 -25.38
N ARG A 5 12.94 0.55 -24.58
CA ARG A 5 12.20 -0.36 -23.69
C ARG A 5 11.80 0.29 -22.37
N PHE A 6 12.50 1.32 -21.90
CA PHE A 6 12.29 1.87 -20.55
C PHE A 6 10.96 2.63 -20.39
N CYS A 7 10.41 3.16 -21.48
CA CYS A 7 9.16 3.94 -21.47
C CYS A 7 8.01 3.22 -22.19
N ASN A 8 8.16 1.92 -22.48
CA ASN A 8 7.11 1.14 -23.15
C ASN A 8 6.38 0.25 -22.13
N LEU A 9 5.14 0.64 -21.81
CA LEU A 9 4.31 -0.03 -20.82
C LEU A 9 4.04 -1.50 -21.18
N GLU A 10 3.82 -1.80 -22.46
CA GLU A 10 3.55 -3.16 -22.92
C GLU A 10 4.72 -4.09 -22.63
N LYS A 11 5.94 -3.67 -23.00
CA LYS A 11 7.17 -4.42 -22.74
C LYS A 11 7.40 -4.59 -21.24
N PHE A 12 7.19 -3.53 -20.45
CA PHE A 12 7.32 -3.61 -19.00
C PHE A 12 6.35 -4.64 -18.38
N VAL A 13 5.06 -4.56 -18.70
CA VAL A 13 4.04 -5.45 -18.12
C VAL A 13 4.24 -6.89 -18.61
N LYS A 14 4.63 -7.10 -19.87
CA LYS A 14 4.97 -8.42 -20.40
C LYS A 14 6.10 -9.05 -19.59
N GLU A 15 7.23 -8.35 -19.45
CA GLU A 15 8.37 -8.86 -18.70
C GLU A 15 8.05 -9.10 -17.22
N LEU A 16 7.26 -8.22 -16.60
CA LEU A 16 6.79 -8.38 -15.22
C LEU A 16 5.98 -9.66 -15.06
N LYS A 17 4.95 -9.86 -15.88
CA LYS A 17 4.05 -11.02 -15.83
C LYS A 17 4.82 -12.31 -16.07
N GLU A 18 5.68 -12.36 -17.09
CA GLU A 18 6.46 -13.55 -17.43
C GLU A 18 7.44 -13.95 -16.32
N ARG A 19 8.24 -12.98 -15.82
CA ARG A 19 9.23 -13.25 -14.78
C ARG A 19 8.57 -13.69 -13.48
N TYR A 20 7.46 -13.05 -13.10
CA TYR A 20 6.71 -13.43 -11.91
C TYR A 20 6.08 -14.82 -12.04
N SER A 21 5.42 -15.13 -13.17
CA SER A 21 4.84 -16.45 -13.43
C SER A 21 5.88 -17.55 -13.34
N ARG A 22 7.04 -17.39 -14.00
CA ARG A 22 8.13 -18.38 -13.98
C ARG A 22 8.63 -18.62 -12.56
N TRP A 23 8.80 -17.55 -11.78
CA TRP A 23 9.24 -17.65 -10.39
C TRP A 23 8.18 -18.32 -9.51
N TYR A 24 6.92 -17.89 -9.59
CA TYR A 24 5.84 -18.37 -8.75
C TYR A 24 5.53 -19.84 -9.02
N ASN A 25 5.40 -20.23 -10.30
CA ASN A 25 5.15 -21.60 -10.72
C ASN A 25 6.28 -22.54 -10.29
N LYS A 26 7.55 -22.15 -10.50
CA LYS A 26 8.71 -22.93 -10.02
C LYS A 26 8.75 -23.06 -8.50
N THR A 27 8.29 -22.04 -7.76
CA THR A 27 8.32 -22.05 -6.30
C THR A 27 7.22 -22.93 -5.71
N HIS A 28 6.05 -23.01 -6.35
CA HIS A 28 4.88 -23.74 -5.85
C HIS A 28 4.57 -25.04 -6.62
N GLY A 29 5.48 -25.49 -7.49
CA GLY A 29 5.27 -26.70 -8.30
C GLY A 29 4.10 -26.62 -9.29
N ARG A 30 3.56 -25.42 -9.55
CA ARG A 30 2.44 -25.22 -10.49
C ARG A 30 2.91 -25.23 -11.93
N ARG A 31 2.02 -25.65 -12.84
CA ARG A 31 2.16 -25.52 -14.30
C ARG A 31 0.97 -24.73 -14.84
N GLY A 32 1.12 -24.13 -16.02
CA GLY A 32 0.07 -23.35 -16.67
C GLY A 32 0.11 -21.84 -16.39
N ALA A 33 -0.90 -21.13 -16.91
CA ALA A 33 -1.03 -19.68 -16.81
C ALA A 33 -1.31 -19.24 -15.36
N LEU A 34 -0.64 -18.18 -14.92
CA LEU A 34 -0.86 -17.57 -13.61
C LEU A 34 -1.83 -16.37 -13.69
N TRP A 35 -1.89 -15.71 -14.84
CA TRP A 35 -2.67 -14.48 -15.04
C TRP A 35 -3.88 -14.75 -15.93
N MET A 36 -5.02 -14.14 -15.60
CA MET A 36 -6.30 -14.30 -16.29
C MET A 36 -6.40 -13.58 -17.65
N GLY A 37 -5.33 -12.94 -18.14
CA GLY A 37 -5.34 -12.29 -19.47
C GLY A 37 -4.35 -11.13 -19.66
N ARG A 38 -4.59 -10.34 -20.73
CA ARG A 38 -3.85 -9.11 -21.06
C ARG A 38 -4.11 -8.01 -20.01
N TYR A 39 -3.20 -7.03 -19.93
CA TYR A 39 -3.44 -5.87 -19.06
C TYR A 39 -4.38 -4.89 -19.76
N LYS A 40 -5.10 -4.07 -18.98
CA LYS A 40 -5.85 -2.92 -19.47
C LYS A 40 -5.02 -1.67 -19.19
N SER A 41 -5.00 -0.73 -20.14
CA SER A 41 -4.42 0.60 -19.97
C SER A 41 -5.44 1.62 -20.41
N VAL A 42 -5.77 2.54 -19.52
CA VAL A 42 -6.70 3.64 -19.75
C VAL A 42 -5.90 4.93 -19.57
N LEU A 43 -5.98 5.84 -20.53
CA LEU A 43 -5.42 7.18 -20.38
C LEU A 43 -6.34 7.97 -19.47
N VAL A 44 -5.74 8.68 -18.52
CA VAL A 44 -6.45 9.39 -17.46
C VAL A 44 -6.05 10.84 -17.55
N GLU A 45 -7.04 11.70 -17.67
CA GLU A 45 -6.83 13.14 -17.61
C GLU A 45 -6.59 13.57 -16.16
N SER A 46 -5.48 14.30 -15.94
CA SER A 46 -5.08 14.78 -14.60
C SER A 46 -5.86 16.02 -14.18
N THR A 47 -6.32 16.80 -15.16
CA THR A 47 -6.76 18.20 -14.98
C THR A 47 -8.06 18.47 -15.70
N ASN A 48 -9.13 17.81 -15.28
CA ASN A 48 -10.46 18.34 -15.55
C ASN A 48 -10.66 19.43 -14.49
N LYS A 49 -10.89 20.67 -14.93
CA LYS A 49 -11.94 21.43 -14.26
C LYS A 49 -13.17 20.58 -14.52
N ALA A 50 -13.71 19.93 -13.50
CA ALA A 50 -15.08 19.49 -13.65
C ALA A 50 -15.85 20.74 -14.08
N GLU A 51 -16.69 20.64 -15.11
CA GLU A 51 -17.80 21.58 -15.23
C GLU A 51 -18.38 21.74 -13.83
N GLU A 52 -18.52 22.99 -13.38
CA GLU A 52 -18.88 23.35 -12.00
C GLU A 52 -19.96 22.40 -11.48
N TYR A 53 -19.56 21.38 -10.72
CA TYR A 53 -20.49 20.69 -9.87
C TYR A 53 -20.84 21.71 -8.79
N GLU A 54 -22.12 21.98 -8.61
CA GLU A 54 -22.69 22.93 -7.61
C GLU A 54 -22.25 22.65 -6.15
N THR A 55 -21.44 21.61 -5.93
CA THR A 55 -20.93 21.14 -4.64
C THR A 55 -19.45 21.47 -4.43
N GLY A 56 -18.92 22.58 -4.97
CA GLY A 56 -17.74 23.29 -4.42
C GLY A 56 -16.39 22.54 -4.24
N GLU A 57 -16.27 21.27 -4.62
CA GLU A 57 -15.03 20.49 -4.62
C GLU A 57 -14.81 19.87 -6.01
N ASP A 58 -13.71 20.23 -6.68
CA ASP A 58 -13.32 19.69 -7.98
C ASP A 58 -13.08 18.16 -7.91
N PHE A 59 -14.08 17.36 -8.27
CA PHE A 59 -13.92 15.92 -8.45
C PHE A 59 -13.18 15.64 -9.77
N THR A 60 -12.15 14.79 -9.72
CA THR A 60 -11.29 14.49 -10.89
C THR A 60 -11.22 13.00 -11.17
N ALA A 61 -10.80 12.61 -12.37
CA ALA A 61 -10.54 11.21 -12.68
C ALA A 61 -9.49 10.57 -11.75
N LEU A 62 -8.55 11.38 -11.22
CA LEU A 62 -7.58 10.93 -10.22
C LEU A 62 -8.23 10.57 -8.88
N HIS A 63 -9.28 11.27 -8.47
CA HIS A 63 -10.08 10.92 -7.29
C HIS A 63 -10.71 9.54 -7.49
N ALA A 64 -11.50 9.35 -8.55
CA ALA A 64 -12.15 8.07 -8.83
C ALA A 64 -11.16 6.88 -8.85
N ILE A 65 -9.99 7.05 -9.47
CA ILE A 65 -8.96 6.01 -9.55
C ILE A 65 -8.31 5.74 -8.19
N SER A 66 -8.06 6.78 -7.40
CA SER A 66 -7.45 6.62 -6.08
C SER A 66 -8.41 5.89 -5.14
N ALA A 67 -9.70 6.24 -5.16
CA ALA A 67 -10.73 5.52 -4.44
C ALA A 67 -10.82 4.07 -4.89
N TYR A 68 -10.82 3.80 -6.19
CA TYR A 68 -10.82 2.44 -6.72
C TYR A 68 -9.65 1.61 -6.18
N ILE A 69 -8.42 2.14 -6.24
CA ILE A 69 -7.23 1.42 -5.77
C ILE A 69 -7.29 1.16 -4.26
N ASP A 70 -7.66 2.17 -3.47
CA ASP A 70 -7.64 2.08 -2.02
C ASP A 70 -8.83 1.29 -1.44
N LEU A 71 -9.99 1.30 -2.10
CA LEU A 71 -11.20 0.57 -1.69
C LEU A 71 -11.31 -0.84 -2.27
N ASN A 72 -10.57 -1.19 -3.32
CA ASN A 72 -10.54 -2.56 -3.86
C ASN A 72 -10.36 -3.67 -2.80
N PRO A 73 -9.45 -3.56 -1.81
CA PRO A 73 -9.34 -4.60 -0.78
C PRO A 73 -10.59 -4.70 0.11
N VAL A 74 -11.35 -3.62 0.28
CA VAL A 74 -12.65 -3.66 0.97
C VAL A 74 -13.71 -4.31 0.09
N ARG A 75 -13.79 -3.90 -1.18
CA ARG A 75 -14.71 -4.47 -2.18
C ARG A 75 -14.47 -5.97 -2.42
N ALA A 76 -13.22 -6.41 -2.27
CA ALA A 76 -12.83 -7.82 -2.34
C ALA A 76 -13.00 -8.57 -1.00
N CYS A 77 -13.57 -7.93 0.02
CA CYS A 77 -13.79 -8.46 1.37
C CYS A 77 -12.50 -8.97 2.06
N ILE A 78 -11.34 -8.41 1.71
CA ILE A 78 -10.04 -8.76 2.33
C ILE A 78 -9.87 -8.05 3.67
N VAL A 79 -10.38 -6.82 3.77
CA VAL A 79 -10.37 -5.99 4.98
C VAL A 79 -11.69 -5.22 5.07
N SER A 80 -12.08 -4.80 6.28
CA SER A 80 -13.24 -3.92 6.49
C SER A 80 -12.90 -2.43 6.32
N ASP A 81 -11.63 -2.06 6.48
CA ASP A 81 -11.16 -0.66 6.37
C ASP A 81 -9.94 -0.58 5.44
N PRO A 82 -9.92 0.33 4.46
CA PRO A 82 -8.78 0.45 3.54
C PRO A 82 -7.45 0.72 4.25
N LYS A 83 -7.43 1.31 5.46
CA LYS A 83 -6.20 1.51 6.23
C LYS A 83 -5.51 0.20 6.61
N ASP A 84 -6.27 -0.89 6.71
CA ASP A 84 -5.75 -2.18 7.17
C ASP A 84 -5.09 -2.99 6.07
N TYR A 85 -5.33 -2.64 4.80
CA TYR A 85 -4.70 -3.28 3.65
C TYR A 85 -3.37 -2.61 3.28
N ARG A 86 -2.27 -3.23 3.72
CA ARG A 86 -0.90 -2.72 3.58
C ARG A 86 -0.50 -2.26 2.17
N TRP A 87 -1.05 -2.89 1.13
CA TRP A 87 -0.60 -2.71 -0.25
C TRP A 87 -1.41 -1.67 -1.05
N CYS A 88 -2.30 -0.92 -0.40
CA CYS A 88 -2.91 0.26 -1.01
C CYS A 88 -2.12 1.55 -0.72
N GLY A 89 -2.41 2.60 -1.48
CA GLY A 89 -1.75 3.90 -1.38
C GLY A 89 -2.02 4.57 -0.03
N TYR A 90 -3.27 4.53 0.43
CA TYR A 90 -3.70 5.13 1.70
C TYR A 90 -2.97 4.54 2.90
N ALA A 91 -3.02 3.21 3.10
CA ALA A 91 -2.35 2.54 4.20
C ALA A 91 -0.83 2.77 4.17
N ALA A 92 -0.22 2.77 2.99
CA ALA A 92 1.19 3.07 2.82
C ALA A 92 1.54 4.52 3.21
N ALA A 93 0.67 5.49 2.90
CA ALA A 93 0.85 6.89 3.30
C ALA A 93 0.74 7.07 4.83
N LEU A 94 -0.21 6.39 5.49
CA LEU A 94 -0.30 6.33 6.95
C LEU A 94 0.96 5.73 7.58
N ALA A 95 1.46 4.63 7.01
CA ALA A 95 2.66 3.94 7.46
C ALA A 95 3.97 4.74 7.24
N GLY A 96 3.95 5.83 6.47
CA GLY A 96 5.10 6.72 6.32
C GLY A 96 5.70 6.82 4.92
N SER A 97 5.10 6.19 3.90
CA SER A 97 5.62 6.24 2.53
C SER A 97 5.57 7.66 1.97
N LYS A 98 6.73 8.32 1.80
CA LYS A 98 6.83 9.65 1.20
C LYS A 98 6.22 9.68 -0.20
N ARG A 99 6.49 8.66 -1.02
CA ARG A 99 5.96 8.53 -2.38
C ARG A 99 4.43 8.49 -2.40
N CYS A 100 3.81 7.70 -1.52
CA CYS A 100 2.35 7.62 -1.45
C CYS A 100 1.74 8.92 -0.92
N ARG A 101 2.37 9.56 0.07
CA ARG A 101 1.95 10.87 0.56
C ARG A 101 1.96 11.92 -0.55
N TYR A 102 3.02 11.97 -1.35
CA TYR A 102 3.09 12.87 -2.50
C TYR A 102 1.99 12.60 -3.51
N GLY A 103 1.79 11.33 -3.90
CA GLY A 103 0.73 10.97 -4.84
C GLY A 103 -0.68 11.31 -4.34
N LEU A 104 -0.98 11.05 -3.06
CA LEU A 104 -2.30 11.38 -2.50
C LEU A 104 -2.49 12.90 -2.31
N CYS A 105 -1.43 13.66 -2.03
CA CYS A 105 -1.51 15.11 -2.02
C CYS A 105 -1.78 15.68 -3.42
N GLU A 106 -1.20 15.09 -4.47
CA GLU A 106 -1.50 15.46 -5.87
C GLU A 106 -2.96 15.19 -6.22
N VAL A 107 -3.48 14.01 -5.84
CA VAL A 107 -4.90 13.66 -6.03
C VAL A 107 -5.81 14.70 -5.38
N MET A 108 -5.51 15.05 -4.12
CA MET A 108 -6.24 16.05 -3.34
C MET A 108 -5.97 17.51 -3.77
N ARG A 109 -5.11 17.74 -4.78
CA ARG A 109 -4.68 19.07 -5.25
C ARG A 109 -4.18 19.99 -4.13
N VAL A 110 -3.44 19.43 -3.17
CA VAL A 110 -2.79 20.17 -2.08
C VAL A 110 -1.28 20.11 -2.19
N ALA A 111 -0.57 21.02 -1.50
CA ALA A 111 0.89 21.00 -1.46
C ALA A 111 1.41 19.60 -1.07
N GLN A 112 2.35 19.04 -1.83
CA GLN A 112 2.84 17.66 -1.66
C GLN A 112 3.43 17.38 -0.26
N THR A 113 3.89 18.42 0.45
CA THR A 113 4.44 18.33 1.81
C THR A 113 3.37 18.37 2.91
N SER A 114 2.11 18.64 2.55
CA SER A 114 1.02 18.93 3.49
C SER A 114 0.21 17.70 3.93
N TRP A 115 0.66 16.47 3.61
CA TRP A 115 -0.08 15.23 3.95
C TRP A 115 -0.56 15.18 5.41
N LYS A 116 0.28 15.57 6.36
CA LYS A 116 -0.09 15.54 7.79
C LYS A 116 -1.33 16.40 8.10
N LYS A 117 -1.51 17.51 7.37
CA LYS A 117 -2.66 18.40 7.50
C LYS A 117 -3.89 17.85 6.76
N ASN A 118 -3.69 17.18 5.62
CA ASN A 118 -4.76 16.77 4.71
C ASN A 118 -5.16 15.28 4.76
N ALA A 119 -4.48 14.44 5.55
CA ALA A 119 -4.77 13.01 5.63
C ALA A 119 -6.21 12.70 6.07
N HIS A 120 -6.77 13.52 6.94
CA HIS A 120 -8.15 13.39 7.43
C HIS A 120 -9.19 13.70 6.34
N ARG A 121 -8.93 14.70 5.49
CA ARG A 121 -9.78 15.04 4.34
C ARG A 121 -9.83 13.89 3.35
N TYR A 122 -8.67 13.33 3.00
CA TYR A 122 -8.61 12.15 2.13
C TYR A 122 -9.38 10.97 2.73
N ARG A 123 -9.29 10.78 4.06
CA ARG A 123 -10.02 9.72 4.75
C ARG A 123 -11.54 9.90 4.67
N LEU A 124 -12.04 11.09 4.99
CA LEU A 124 -13.47 11.41 4.92
C LEU A 124 -14.01 11.20 3.51
N TRP A 125 -13.30 11.71 2.51
CA TRP A 125 -13.66 11.54 1.11
C TRP A 125 -13.65 10.06 0.69
N LEU A 126 -12.60 9.31 1.04
CA LEU A 126 -12.45 7.89 0.68
C LEU A 126 -13.57 7.00 1.26
N ILE A 127 -13.94 7.22 2.52
CA ILE A 127 -15.06 6.50 3.15
C ILE A 127 -16.40 7.00 2.64
N GLY A 128 -16.51 8.29 2.31
CA GLY A 128 -17.67 8.85 1.62
C GLY A 128 -17.94 8.14 0.29
N ASP A 129 -16.90 7.96 -0.54
CA ASP A 129 -16.99 7.21 -1.80
C ASP A 129 -17.42 5.76 -1.59
N ALA A 130 -16.88 5.09 -0.56
CA ALA A 130 -17.27 3.71 -0.22
C ALA A 130 -18.77 3.61 0.15
N ALA A 131 -19.27 4.56 0.94
CA ALA A 131 -20.64 4.61 1.44
C ALA A 131 -21.70 4.83 0.35
N VAL A 132 -21.30 5.32 -0.84
CA VAL A 132 -22.19 5.40 -2.01
C VAL A 132 -22.65 4.01 -2.44
N THR A 133 -21.78 2.99 -2.28
CA THR A 133 -22.01 1.64 -2.80
C THR A 133 -22.28 0.57 -1.75
N ASP A 134 -21.97 0.84 -0.47
CA ASP A 134 -22.01 -0.15 0.62
C ASP A 134 -22.71 0.41 1.85
N GLU A 135 -23.79 -0.27 2.30
CA GLU A 135 -24.54 0.12 3.50
C GLU A 135 -23.70 0.04 4.78
N ASN A 136 -22.79 -0.94 4.89
CA ASN A 136 -21.90 -1.03 6.05
C ASN A 136 -20.93 0.16 6.11
N ALA A 137 -20.56 0.69 4.93
CA ALA A 137 -19.72 1.88 4.85
C ALA A 137 -20.48 3.17 5.24
N LYS A 138 -21.82 3.20 5.23
CA LYS A 138 -22.61 4.34 5.74
C LYS A 138 -22.43 4.52 7.25
N SER A 139 -22.56 3.45 8.03
CA SER A 139 -22.31 3.49 9.48
C SER A 139 -20.85 3.83 9.78
N GLN A 140 -19.91 3.35 8.95
CA GLN A 140 -18.52 3.75 9.07
C GLN A 140 -18.35 5.25 8.79
N LEU A 141 -19.00 5.80 7.76
CA LEU A 141 -18.95 7.22 7.43
C LEU A 141 -19.46 8.12 8.55
N GLU A 142 -20.55 7.75 9.21
CA GLU A 142 -21.07 8.50 10.37
C GLU A 142 -20.04 8.57 11.50
N ASN A 143 -19.42 7.43 11.84
CA ASN A 143 -18.34 7.37 12.81
C ASN A 143 -17.10 8.18 12.38
N GLU A 144 -16.75 8.14 11.10
CA GLU A 144 -15.63 8.93 10.56
C GLU A 144 -15.94 10.43 10.60
N ARG A 145 -17.17 10.85 10.30
CA ARG A 145 -17.60 12.26 10.40
C ARG A 145 -17.53 12.75 11.85
N ALA A 146 -17.99 11.94 12.81
CA ALA A 146 -17.93 12.27 14.23
C ALA A 146 -16.49 12.52 14.74
N ARG A 147 -15.49 11.83 14.17
CA ARG A 147 -14.07 12.04 14.47
C ARG A 147 -13.32 12.91 13.44
N GLU A 148 -14.04 13.57 12.54
CA GLU A 148 -13.50 14.40 11.45
C GLU A 148 -12.45 13.69 10.58
N GLY A 149 -12.58 12.36 10.40
CA GLY A 149 -11.62 11.52 9.67
C GLY A 149 -10.24 11.42 10.31
N LYS A 150 -10.07 11.90 11.55
CA LYS A 150 -8.79 11.85 12.26
C LYS A 150 -8.48 10.40 12.65
N ILE A 151 -7.28 9.95 12.29
CA ILE A 151 -6.74 8.68 12.76
C ILE A 151 -6.00 8.92 14.07
N SER A 152 -6.33 8.16 15.11
CA SER A 152 -5.71 8.31 16.42
C SER A 152 -4.20 8.04 16.36
N PRO A 153 -3.40 8.63 17.28
CA PRO A 153 -1.97 8.31 17.38
C PRO A 153 -1.71 6.82 17.56
N ALA A 154 -2.58 6.10 18.28
CA ALA A 154 -2.49 4.66 18.47
C ALA A 154 -2.68 3.88 17.17
N GLU A 155 -3.67 4.22 16.35
CA GLU A 155 -3.88 3.62 15.01
C GLU A 155 -2.70 3.92 14.08
N LEU A 156 -2.25 5.19 14.03
CA LEU A 156 -1.07 5.58 13.23
C LEU A 156 0.17 4.82 13.67
N LEU A 157 0.35 4.65 14.98
CA LEU A 157 1.45 3.87 15.52
C LEU A 157 1.34 2.43 15.05
N ARG A 158 0.18 1.76 15.17
CA ARG A 158 -0.03 0.38 14.68
C ARG A 158 0.37 0.23 13.21
N HIS A 159 0.03 1.18 12.33
CA HIS A 159 0.48 1.11 10.92
C HIS A 159 2.00 1.25 10.76
N LYS A 160 2.65 2.07 11.59
CA LYS A 160 4.11 2.19 11.62
C LYS A 160 4.78 0.97 12.23
N ILE A 161 4.19 0.37 13.26
CA ILE A 161 4.79 -0.68 14.10
C ILE A 161 4.26 -2.08 13.79
N LYS A 162 3.47 -2.26 12.73
CA LYS A 162 2.86 -3.55 12.32
C LYS A 162 3.87 -4.69 12.10
N TYR A 163 5.18 -4.42 12.15
CA TYR A 163 6.22 -5.45 12.22
C TYR A 163 6.33 -6.13 13.60
N PHE A 164 5.78 -5.56 14.68
CA PHE A 164 5.63 -6.23 15.98
C PHE A 164 4.45 -7.20 15.99
N THR A 165 3.41 -6.95 15.19
CA THR A 165 2.22 -7.82 15.08
C THR A 165 2.35 -8.87 13.98
N ASP A 166 2.89 -8.48 12.81
CA ASP A 166 3.00 -9.35 11.62
C ASP A 166 4.44 -9.84 11.39
N GLY A 167 5.36 -9.48 12.28
CA GLY A 167 6.75 -9.93 12.22
C GLY A 167 6.91 -11.31 12.84
N VAL A 168 7.85 -12.09 12.29
CA VAL A 168 8.18 -13.44 12.79
C VAL A 168 9.10 -13.36 14.00
N ALA A 169 9.98 -12.35 14.04
CA ALA A 169 10.92 -12.13 15.12
C ALA A 169 11.41 -10.68 15.10
N ILE A 170 11.72 -10.12 16.27
CA ILE A 170 12.32 -8.79 16.44
C ILE A 170 13.55 -8.90 17.35
N GLY A 171 14.61 -8.15 17.02
CA GLY A 171 15.82 -8.13 17.83
C GLY A 171 17.03 -7.57 17.08
N GLY A 172 18.23 -7.84 17.60
CA GLY A 172 19.48 -7.44 16.95
C GLY A 172 19.71 -8.13 15.59
N LYS A 173 20.54 -7.54 14.73
CA LYS A 173 20.84 -8.06 13.38
C LYS A 173 21.28 -9.53 13.39
N ALA A 174 22.16 -9.89 14.34
CA ALA A 174 22.69 -11.24 14.50
C ALA A 174 21.58 -12.23 14.89
N PHE A 175 20.78 -11.89 15.91
CA PHE A 175 19.64 -12.70 16.35
C PHE A 175 18.66 -12.98 15.20
N ILE A 176 18.26 -11.94 14.46
CA ILE A 176 17.32 -12.09 13.34
C ILE A 176 17.89 -12.95 12.21
N ASN A 177 19.17 -12.77 11.88
CA ASN A 177 19.81 -13.60 10.86
C ASN A 177 19.96 -15.05 11.32
N ASN A 178 20.16 -15.30 12.61
CA ASN A 178 20.13 -16.64 13.17
C ASN A 178 18.76 -17.28 12.99
N GLN A 179 17.69 -16.60 13.43
CA GLN A 179 16.30 -17.07 13.25
C GLN A 179 15.95 -17.36 11.78
N PHE A 180 16.45 -16.53 10.85
CA PHE A 180 16.31 -16.75 9.42
C PHE A 180 17.05 -17.99 8.91
N ARG A 181 18.24 -18.29 9.42
CA ARG A 181 19.01 -19.50 9.07
C ARG A 181 18.32 -20.75 9.62
N THR A 182 17.89 -20.73 10.87
CA THR A 182 17.16 -21.85 11.51
C THR A 182 15.91 -22.21 10.73
N HIS A 183 15.14 -21.21 10.30
CA HIS A 183 13.89 -21.41 9.56
C HIS A 183 14.06 -21.24 8.05
N ARG A 184 15.25 -21.48 7.49
CA ARG A 184 15.61 -21.14 6.10
C ARG A 184 14.64 -21.71 5.06
N LYS A 185 14.11 -22.91 5.31
CA LYS A 185 13.16 -23.61 4.43
C LYS A 185 11.83 -22.86 4.27
N LYS A 186 11.43 -22.05 5.26
CA LYS A 186 10.17 -21.27 5.29
C LYS A 186 10.24 -19.93 4.55
N PHE A 187 11.38 -19.61 3.94
CA PHE A 187 11.62 -18.36 3.21
C PHE A 187 12.11 -18.62 1.78
N GLY A 188 11.78 -17.72 0.86
CA GLY A 188 12.15 -17.84 -0.56
C GLY A 188 13.65 -18.14 -0.79
N LYS A 189 13.95 -19.05 -1.73
CA LYS A 189 15.32 -19.53 -2.03
C LYS A 189 16.31 -18.40 -2.39
N LYS A 190 15.83 -17.26 -2.90
CA LYS A 190 16.66 -16.10 -3.26
C LYS A 190 16.99 -15.15 -2.09
N ARG A 191 16.30 -15.28 -0.95
CA ARG A 191 16.55 -14.41 0.21
C ARG A 191 17.88 -14.81 0.86
N LYS A 192 18.82 -13.88 0.93
CA LYS A 192 20.15 -14.10 1.52
C LYS A 192 20.25 -13.66 2.99
N GLN A 193 19.41 -12.71 3.41
CA GLN A 193 19.41 -12.17 4.77
C GLN A 193 18.00 -12.05 5.36
N GLY A 194 17.89 -12.34 6.65
CA GLY A 194 16.65 -12.23 7.41
C GLY A 194 16.39 -10.79 7.83
N ALA A 195 17.43 -10.14 8.36
CA ALA A 195 17.35 -8.88 9.05
C ALA A 195 16.91 -7.74 8.12
N LYS A 196 15.76 -7.15 8.43
CA LYS A 196 15.31 -5.88 7.85
C LYS A 196 15.30 -4.81 8.94
N PRO A 197 16.02 -3.69 8.77
CA PRO A 197 16.07 -2.64 9.77
C PRO A 197 14.66 -2.11 10.04
N ILE A 198 14.39 -1.84 11.31
CA ILE A 198 13.22 -1.11 11.74
C ILE A 198 13.65 0.35 11.87
N THR A 199 13.03 1.22 11.07
CA THR A 199 13.15 2.67 11.28
C THR A 199 12.17 3.02 12.40
N SER A 200 12.70 3.26 13.61
CA SER A 200 11.89 3.84 14.69
C SER A 200 11.51 5.27 14.33
N ALA A 201 10.29 5.68 14.68
CA ALA A 201 9.91 7.09 14.57
C ALA A 201 10.89 7.92 15.42
N GLY A 202 11.69 8.79 14.78
CA GLY A 202 12.63 9.69 15.45
C GLY A 202 14.12 9.38 15.27
N GLN A 203 14.52 8.28 14.60
CA GLN A 203 15.94 8.10 14.25
C GLN A 203 16.32 8.85 12.96
N PRO A 204 17.43 9.62 12.94
CA PRO A 204 17.99 10.20 11.72
C PRO A 204 18.24 9.11 10.68
N ALA A 205 18.03 9.45 9.39
CA ALA A 205 18.16 8.49 8.29
C ALA A 205 19.54 7.82 8.18
N GLU A 206 20.56 8.44 8.78
CA GLU A 206 21.97 8.03 8.71
C GLU A 206 22.44 7.20 9.91
N SER A 207 21.62 7.07 10.96
CA SER A 207 21.98 6.27 12.13
C SER A 207 21.73 4.78 11.90
N PRO A 208 22.68 3.88 12.23
CA PRO A 208 22.48 2.44 12.10
C PRO A 208 21.30 1.99 12.98
N SER A 209 20.32 1.33 12.38
CA SER A 209 19.12 0.88 13.09
C SER A 209 19.49 -0.11 14.19
N LYS A 210 19.13 0.23 15.44
CA LYS A 210 19.39 -0.63 16.61
C LYS A 210 18.50 -1.88 16.65
N LEU A 211 17.39 -1.89 15.90
CA LEU A 211 16.39 -2.93 15.91
C LEU A 211 16.10 -3.46 14.49
N TYR A 212 15.96 -4.77 14.36
CA TYR A 212 15.68 -5.46 13.10
C TYR A 212 14.45 -6.37 13.25
N SER A 213 13.74 -6.62 12.15
CA SER A 213 12.61 -7.54 12.07
C SER A 213 12.84 -8.63 11.03
N LEU A 214 12.33 -9.84 11.31
CA LEU A 214 12.13 -10.92 10.36
C LEU A 214 10.69 -10.87 9.84
N ARG A 215 10.50 -10.92 8.51
CA ARG A 215 9.19 -10.74 7.84
C ARG A 215 9.00 -11.76 6.71
N GLY A 216 7.79 -11.95 6.20
CA GLY A 216 7.54 -12.71 4.96
C GLY A 216 7.69 -14.23 5.15
N PHE A 217 7.16 -14.73 6.26
CA PHE A 217 6.97 -16.15 6.50
C PHE A 217 5.99 -16.72 5.48
N HIS A 218 6.33 -17.82 4.82
CA HIS A 218 5.41 -18.52 3.91
C HIS A 218 4.71 -19.64 4.68
N GLY A 219 4.05 -19.29 5.78
CA GLY A 219 3.18 -20.19 6.51
C GLY A 219 1.77 -19.62 6.42
N SER A 220 0.88 -20.40 5.83
CA SER A 220 -0.56 -20.26 6.02
C SER A 220 -0.83 -20.20 7.52
N SER A 221 -1.38 -19.06 7.97
CA SER A 221 -2.39 -19.08 9.03
C SER A 221 -3.65 -19.72 8.48
#